data_AF-A0A9D7UP74-F1
#
_entry.id   AF-A0A9D7UP74-F1
#
_cell.length_a   1.000
_cell.length_b   1.000
_cell.length_c   1.000
_cell.angle_alpha   90.00
_cell.angle_beta   90.00
_cell.angle_gamma   90.00
#
_symmetry.space_group_name_H-M   'P 1'
#
loop_
_entity.id
_entity.type
_entity.pdbx_description
1 polymer ?
#
loop_
_entity_poly.entity_id
_entity_poly.type
_entity_poly.pdbx_seq_one_letter_code
_entity_poly.pdbx_strand_id
1 'polypeptide(L)' 'MLLEEWPALCKPDDVYERLLRCHQGLTDEESAAFNVRLILILLSHIQNEAVVDDALMLASTSGDNAKKQSETMV' A
#
# COMPACT_ATOMS: atom_id res chain seq x y z
N MET A 1 -19.93 -18.33 -1.06
CA MET A 1 -19.65 -17.18 -0.19
C MET A 1 -18.91 -16.19 -1.06
N LEU A 2 -19.64 -15.21 -1.59
CA LEU A 2 -19.12 -14.23 -2.55
C LEU A 2 -18.13 -13.34 -1.81
N LEU A 3 -16.93 -13.19 -2.36
CA LEU A 3 -15.99 -12.13 -1.97
C LEU A 3 -16.76 -10.82 -2.11
N GLU A 4 -17.07 -10.20 -0.97
CA GLU A 4 -17.73 -8.91 -0.96
C GLU A 4 -16.86 -7.95 -1.78
N GLU A 5 -17.48 -7.42 -2.82
CA GLU A 5 -16.96 -6.31 -3.61
C GLU A 5 -16.74 -5.15 -2.64
N TRP A 6 -15.54 -5.05 -2.07
CA TRP A 6 -14.98 -3.78 -1.61
C TRP A 6 -15.31 -2.77 -2.70
N PRO A 7 -15.80 -1.55 -2.40
CA PRO A 7 -16.20 -0.62 -3.46
C PRO A 7 -14.98 -0.42 -4.33
N ALA A 8 -14.99 -1.10 -5.48
CA ALA A 8 -13.86 -1.12 -6.37
C ALA A 8 -13.71 0.34 -6.72
N LEU A 9 -12.56 0.93 -6.37
CA LEU A 9 -12.23 2.29 -6.77
C LEU A 9 -12.69 2.41 -8.22
N CYS A 10 -13.63 3.31 -8.51
CA CYS A 10 -14.34 3.32 -9.79
C CYS A 10 -13.37 3.34 -10.99
N LYS A 11 -12.14 3.81 -10.76
CA LYS A 11 -10.99 3.77 -11.67
C LYS A 11 -9.70 3.49 -10.87
N PRO A 12 -9.32 2.22 -10.68
CA PRO A 12 -8.12 1.88 -9.93
C PRO A 12 -6.85 2.34 -10.64
N ASP A 13 -6.84 2.29 -11.98
CA ASP A 13 -5.72 2.73 -12.82
C ASP A 13 -5.43 4.22 -12.65
N ASP A 14 -6.47 5.07 -12.64
CA ASP A 14 -6.31 6.52 -12.43
C ASP A 14 -5.72 6.83 -11.04
N VAL A 15 -6.04 6.02 -10.02
CA VAL A 15 -5.48 6.18 -8.67
C VAL A 15 -4.01 5.81 -8.66
N TYR A 16 -3.66 4.71 -9.31
CA TYR A 16 -2.27 4.25 -9.42
C TYR A 16 -1.42 5.25 -10.22
N GLU A 17 -1.94 5.79 -11.32
CA GLU A 17 -1.22 6.79 -12.12
C GLU A 17 -0.96 8.07 -11.31
N ARG A 18 -1.94 8.55 -10.55
CA ARG A 18 -1.76 9.71 -9.66
C ARG A 18 -0.72 9.44 -8.58
N LEU A 19 -0.73 8.26 -7.97
CA LEU A 19 0.26 7.87 -6.98
C LEU A 19 1.67 7.87 -7.60
N LEU A 20 1.85 7.24 -8.77
CA LEU A 20 3.13 7.20 -9.45
C LEU A 20 3.64 8.60 -9.81
N ARG A 21 2.75 9.48 -10.29
CA ARG A 21 3.09 10.88 -10.58
C ARG A 21 3.54 11.63 -9.32
N CYS A 22 2.98 11.36 -8.15
CA CYS A 22 3.43 11.97 -6.89
C CYS A 22 4.88 11.59 -6.51
N HIS A 23 5.37 10.44 -6.98
CA HIS A 23 6.75 10.00 -6.75
C HIS A 23 7.74 10.50 -7.82
N GLN A 24 7.27 11.07 -8.93
CA GLN A 24 8.15 11.53 -10.00
C GLN A 24 9.04 12.69 -9.51
N GLY A 25 10.36 12.48 -9.58
CA GLY A 25 11.35 13.48 -9.17
C GLY A 25 11.68 13.51 -7.68
N LEU A 26 11.10 12.62 -6.87
CA LEU A 26 11.49 12.42 -5.48
C LEU A 26 12.73 11.52 -5.37
N THR A 27 13.59 11.77 -4.39
CA THR A 27 14.60 10.78 -3.97
C THR A 27 13.95 9.61 -3.23
N ASP A 28 14.71 8.54 -2.99
CA ASP A 28 14.22 7.39 -2.24
C ASP A 28 13.78 7.78 -0.81
N GLU A 29 14.53 8.67 -0.16
CA GLU A 29 14.18 9.19 1.17
C GLU A 29 12.90 10.04 1.14
N GLU A 30 12.76 10.90 0.14
CA GLU A 30 11.56 11.74 -0.03
C GLU A 30 10.33 10.90 -0.36
N SER A 31 10.51 9.86 -1.18
CA SER A 31 9.50 8.86 -1.53
C SER A 31 9.05 8.08 -0.28
N ALA A 32 10.00 7.65 0.56
CA ALA A 32 9.69 7.00 1.84
C ALA A 32 8.94 7.94 2.79
N ALA A 33 9.37 9.20 2.89
CA ALA A 33 8.69 10.21 3.71
C ALA A 33 7.28 10.55 3.19
N PHE A 34 7.09 10.55 1.87
CA PHE A 34 5.76 10.63 1.25
C PHE A 34 4.88 9.44 1.64
N ASN A 35 5.39 8.22 1.53
CA ASN A 35 4.66 7.00 1.88
C ASN A 35 4.22 6.98 3.35
N VAL A 36 5.11 7.36 4.28
CA VAL A 36 4.75 7.45 5.71
C VAL A 36 3.61 8.42 5.94
N ARG A 37 3.67 9.63 5.35
CA ARG A 37 2.59 10.62 5.46
C ARG A 37 1.28 10.10 4.89
N LEU A 38 1.34 9.47 3.71
CA LEU A 38 0.15 8.89 3.07
C LEU A 38 -0.49 7.81 3.95
N ILE A 39 0.30 6.89 4.51
CA ILE A 39 -0.21 5.84 5.41
C ILE A 39 -0.91 6.45 6.63
N LEU A 40 -0.29 7.44 7.28
CA LEU A 40 -0.88 8.10 8.45
C LEU A 40 -2.21 8.79 8.12
N ILE A 41 -2.32 9.44 6.96
CA ILE A 41 -3.57 10.03 6.48
C ILE A 41 -4.62 8.94 6.24
N LEU A 42 -4.28 7.84 5.57
CA LEU A 42 -5.22 6.74 5.30
C LEU A 42 -5.70 6.07 6.60
N LEU A 43 -4.82 5.88 7.57
CA LEU A 43 -5.20 5.37 8.90
C LEU A 43 -6.24 6.28 9.57
N SER A 44 -6.09 7.60 9.45
CA SER A 44 -7.07 8.55 9.98
C SER A 44 -8.45 8.46 9.31
N HIS A 45 -8.53 7.95 8.08
CA HIS A 45 -9.79 7.74 7.36
C HIS A 45 -10.46 6.42 7.69
N ILE A 46 -9.70 5.35 7.96
CA ILE A 46 -10.22 4.01 8.24
C ILE A 46 -10.96 3.96 9.59
N GLN A 47 -10.45 4.65 10.62
CA GLN A 47 -11.06 4.79 11.97
C GLN A 47 -11.57 3.46 12.59
N ASN A 48 -10.97 2.33 12.21
CA ASN A 48 -11.33 0.98 12.66
C ASN A 48 -10.05 0.19 12.93
N GLU A 49 -9.81 -0.10 14.21
CA GLU A 49 -8.60 -0.78 14.69
C GLU A 49 -8.42 -2.18 14.09
N ALA A 50 -9.49 -2.97 13.97
CA ALA A 50 -9.42 -4.31 13.40
C ALA A 50 -8.96 -4.29 11.92
N VAL A 51 -9.43 -3.31 11.15
CA VAL A 51 -9.02 -3.15 9.73
C VAL A 51 -7.55 -2.73 9.64
N VAL A 52 -7.07 -1.93 10.61
CA VAL A 52 -5.67 -1.52 10.68
C VAL A 52 -4.77 -2.72 11.03
N ASP A 53 -5.16 -3.52 12.02
CA ASP A 53 -4.41 -4.71 12.43
C ASP A 53 -4.32 -5.75 11.30
N ASP A 54 -5.42 -5.99 10.60
CA ASP A 54 -5.44 -6.88 9.43
C ASP A 54 -4.50 -6.37 8.33
N ALA A 55 -4.52 -5.06 8.04
CA ALA A 55 -3.62 -4.45 7.06
C ALA A 55 -2.14 -4.57 7.46
N LEU A 56 -1.81 -4.39 8.74
CA LEU A 56 -0.45 -4.55 9.27
C LEU A 56 0.04 -6.00 9.15
N MET A 57 -0.82 -6.98 9.44
CA MET A 57 -0.49 -8.40 9.25
C MET A 57 -0.26 -8.75 7.77
N LEU A 58 -1.12 -8.26 6.88
CA LEU A 58 -0.97 -8.46 5.43
C LEU A 58 0.31 -7.81 4.87
N ALA A 59 0.66 -6.61 5.33
CA ALA A 59 1.89 -5.95 4.93
C ALA A 59 3.14 -6.72 5.38
N SER A 60 3.10 -7.28 6.59
CA SER A 60 4.21 -8.08 7.16
C SER A 60 4.44 -9.37 6.39
N THR A 61 3.36 -10.06 6.01
CA THR A 61 3.45 -11.31 5.22
C THR A 61 3.82 -11.10 3.76
N SER A 62 3.42 -9.96 3.17
CA SER A 62 3.72 -9.63 1.77
C SER A 62 5.18 -9.19 1.58
N GLY A 63 5.78 -8.51 2.56
CA GLY A 63 7.21 -8.15 2.56
C GLY A 63 8.14 -9.37 2.61
N ASP A 64 7.73 -10.44 3.31
CA ASP A 64 8.48 -11.68 3.40
C ASP A 64 8.49 -12.48 2.08
N ASN A 65 7.41 -12.40 1.29
CA ASN A 65 7.35 -13.01 -0.04
C ASN A 65 8.21 -12.26 -1.07
N ALA A 66 8.33 -10.93 -0.96
CA ALA A 66 9.23 -10.13 -1.80
C ALA A 66 10.72 -10.47 -1.56
N LYS A 67 11.12 -10.73 -0.29
CA LYS A 67 12.50 -11.18 0.04
C LYS A 67 12.85 -12.56 -0.53
N LYS A 68 11.92 -13.52 -0.48
CA LYS A 68 12.13 -14.88 -1.04
C LYS A 68 12.28 -14.89 -2.56
N GLN A 69 11.63 -13.96 -3.27
CA GLN A 69 11.75 -13.84 -4.73
C GLN A 69 13.10 -13.24 -5.17
N SER A 70 13.70 -12.35 -4.38
CA SER A 70 15.06 -11.85 -4.64
C SER A 70 16.17 -12.89 -4.37
N GLU A 71 15.94 -13.86 -3.49
CA GLU A 71 16.90 -14.94 -3.19
C GLU A 71 16.83 -16.14 -4.16
N THR A 72 15.76 -16.26 -4.96
CA THR A 72 15.59 -17.35 -5.93
C THR A 72 16.14 -17.00 -7.33
N MET A 73 16.58 -15.75 -7.54
CA MET A 73 17.18 -15.29 -8.80
C MET A 73 18.67 -14.93 -8.62
N VAL A 74 19.42 -15.82 -7.97
CA VAL A 74 20.89 -15.92 -8.06
C VAL A 74 21.27 -17.39 -8.16
#